data_AF-A0AAQ3RNK1-F1
#
_entry.id   AF-A0AAQ3RNK1-F1
#
_cell.length_a   1.000
_cell.length_b   1.000
_cell.length_c   1.000
_cell.angle_alpha   90.00
_cell.angle_beta   90.00
_cell.angle_gamma   90.00
#
_symmetry.space_group_name_H-M   'P 1'
#
loop_
_entity.id
_entity.type
_entity.pdbx_description
1 polymer ?
#
loop_
_entity_poly.entity_id
_entity_poly.type
_entity_poly.pdbx_seq_one_letter_code
_entity_poly.pdbx_strand_id
1 'polypeptide(L)'
;PTHFASVGALPLFSLLLLHFLSSFLYLDLHFHHFHSMLHEMKESVENPLHLKSVNHISLICTSVEKSINFYQNILGFFPIRRPRSLDFDGAWLFGYGIGIHLLQAEDPSNIPRKKEINPKDNHISFQASMGAVEKKLEEMEIEYVRATVEEGGIKVDQLFFHDPDGFMIEICNCDILPVIPLASDMVTSCSRMNLQMLQQRQIHQIVKQDSTFPSGHTKIQNTIV
;
A
#
# COMPACT_ATOMS: atom_id res chain seq x y z
N PRO A 1 84.61 5.81 -31.95
CA PRO A 1 83.45 5.64 -32.86
C PRO A 1 82.20 5.31 -32.05
N THR A 2 81.41 6.34 -31.82
CA THR A 2 80.10 6.35 -31.18
C THR A 2 79.07 5.62 -32.03
N HIS A 3 78.22 4.79 -31.42
CA HIS A 3 76.85 4.61 -31.90
C HIS A 3 75.89 4.75 -30.72
N PHE A 4 75.32 5.95 -30.62
CA PHE A 4 74.05 6.17 -29.95
C PHE A 4 72.95 5.48 -30.77
N ALA A 5 72.16 4.62 -30.14
CA ALA A 5 70.82 4.30 -30.61
C ALA A 5 69.84 5.22 -29.88
N SER A 6 69.18 6.07 -30.65
CA SER A 6 68.08 6.93 -30.23
C SER A 6 66.86 6.06 -29.90
N VAL A 7 66.29 6.22 -28.72
CA VAL A 7 64.89 5.83 -28.45
C VAL A 7 64.13 7.13 -28.20
N GLY A 8 63.26 7.45 -29.16
CA GLY A 8 62.57 8.72 -29.26
C GLY A 8 61.60 8.98 -28.11
N ALA A 9 61.60 10.22 -27.63
CA ALA A 9 60.56 10.77 -26.79
C ALA A 9 59.26 10.87 -27.60
N LEU A 10 58.21 10.16 -27.17
CA LEU A 10 56.85 10.46 -27.62
C LEU A 10 56.48 11.86 -27.12
N PRO A 11 55.97 12.77 -27.97
CA PRO A 11 55.72 14.14 -27.57
C PRO A 11 54.61 14.18 -26.50
N LEU A 12 54.86 14.93 -25.42
CA LEU A 12 53.97 15.12 -24.25
C LEU A 12 52.52 15.45 -24.61
N PHE A 13 52.26 16.04 -25.79
CA PHE A 13 50.92 16.27 -26.33
C PHE A 13 50.10 14.99 -26.54
N SER A 14 50.77 13.88 -26.92
CA SER A 14 50.12 12.58 -27.13
C SER A 14 49.66 11.96 -25.81
N LEU A 15 50.47 12.06 -24.74
CA LEU A 15 50.10 11.57 -23.40
C LEU A 15 48.95 12.36 -22.79
N LEU A 16 48.91 13.68 -22.97
CA LEU A 16 47.84 14.52 -22.43
C LEU A 16 46.49 14.22 -23.12
N LEU A 17 46.51 14.01 -24.45
CA LEU A 17 45.33 13.62 -25.21
C LEU A 17 44.84 12.22 -24.82
N LEU A 18 45.76 11.27 -24.61
CA LEU A 18 45.44 9.92 -24.11
C LEU A 18 44.81 9.96 -22.72
N HIS A 19 45.29 10.81 -21.81
CA HIS A 19 44.68 10.99 -20.50
C HIS A 19 43.29 11.61 -20.59
N PHE A 20 43.09 12.67 -21.38
CA PHE A 20 41.78 13.26 -21.58
C PHE A 20 40.78 12.28 -22.19
N LEU A 21 41.18 11.50 -23.21
CA LEU A 21 40.35 10.45 -23.81
C LEU A 21 40.06 9.33 -22.81
N SER A 22 41.03 8.94 -21.97
CA SER A 22 40.81 7.92 -20.94
C SER A 22 39.83 8.39 -19.87
N SER A 23 39.90 9.66 -19.44
CA SER A 23 38.97 10.23 -18.46
C SER A 23 37.57 10.41 -19.03
N PHE A 24 37.45 10.80 -20.31
CA PHE A 24 36.15 10.84 -21.01
C PHE A 24 35.53 9.45 -21.13
N LEU A 25 36.29 8.45 -21.56
CA LEU A 25 35.83 7.06 -21.65
C LEU A 25 35.46 6.49 -20.27
N TYR A 26 36.18 6.87 -19.21
CA TYR A 26 35.88 6.45 -17.84
C TYR A 26 34.59 7.09 -17.32
N LEU A 27 34.35 8.37 -17.60
CA LEU A 27 33.09 9.04 -17.28
C LEU A 27 31.92 8.48 -18.10
N ASP A 28 32.09 8.21 -19.39
CA ASP A 28 31.06 7.61 -20.25
C ASP A 28 30.71 6.17 -19.82
N LEU A 29 31.72 5.38 -19.44
CA LEU A 29 31.52 4.03 -18.92
C LEU A 29 30.85 4.05 -17.55
N HIS A 30 31.23 4.98 -16.65
CA HIS A 30 30.51 5.17 -15.38
C HIS A 30 29.09 5.68 -15.61
N PHE A 31 28.86 6.55 -16.58
CA PHE A 31 27.53 7.06 -16.92
C PHE A 31 26.66 5.95 -17.52
N HIS A 32 27.20 5.11 -18.41
CA HIS A 32 26.50 3.93 -18.94
C HIS A 32 26.27 2.87 -17.88
N HIS A 33 27.23 2.62 -16.98
CA HIS A 33 27.05 1.67 -15.88
C HIS A 33 26.02 2.18 -14.86
N PHE A 34 26.01 3.49 -14.58
CA PHE A 34 25.01 4.13 -13.72
C PHE A 34 23.62 4.16 -14.38
N HIS A 35 23.55 4.39 -15.69
CA HIS A 35 22.29 4.34 -16.44
C HIS A 35 21.79 2.90 -16.59
N SER A 36 22.67 1.93 -16.80
CA SER A 36 22.38 0.49 -16.80
C SER A 36 21.90 0.03 -15.42
N MET A 37 22.53 0.48 -14.33
CA MET A 37 22.05 0.26 -12.96
C MET A 37 20.67 0.90 -12.71
N LEU A 38 20.44 2.12 -13.19
CA LEU A 38 19.13 2.77 -13.09
C LEU A 38 18.07 2.07 -13.95
N HIS A 39 18.48 1.40 -15.03
CA HIS A 39 17.62 0.61 -15.91
C HIS A 39 17.34 -0.79 -15.31
N GLU A 40 18.34 -1.42 -14.67
CA GLU A 40 18.21 -2.68 -13.92
C GLU A 40 17.39 -2.49 -12.63
N MET A 41 17.53 -1.36 -11.93
CA MET A 41 16.64 -0.99 -10.81
C MET A 41 15.19 -0.72 -11.26
N LYS A 42 14.98 -0.53 -12.58
CA LYS A 42 13.66 -0.38 -13.19
C LYS A 42 13.08 -1.72 -13.67
N GLU A 43 13.80 -2.83 -13.50
CA GLU A 43 13.18 -4.15 -13.44
C GLU A 43 12.68 -4.41 -12.01
N SER A 44 12.03 -3.42 -11.40
CA SER A 44 10.96 -3.73 -10.45
C SER A 44 10.02 -4.65 -11.21
N VAL A 45 9.71 -5.83 -10.68
CA VAL A 45 8.64 -6.70 -11.18
C VAL A 45 7.43 -5.80 -11.40
N GLU A 46 7.23 -5.38 -12.64
CA GLU A 46 6.26 -4.36 -12.97
C GLU A 46 4.92 -4.99 -12.62
N ASN A 47 4.12 -4.34 -11.77
CA ASN A 47 2.84 -4.90 -11.33
C ASN A 47 2.04 -5.27 -12.58
N PRO A 48 1.92 -6.57 -12.94
CA PRO A 48 1.50 -6.97 -14.28
C PRO A 48 0.04 -6.61 -14.55
N LEU A 49 -0.73 -6.39 -13.48
CA LEU A 49 -2.13 -6.02 -13.52
C LEU A 49 -2.36 -4.51 -13.36
N HIS A 50 -1.30 -3.72 -13.14
CA HIS A 50 -1.35 -2.27 -12.97
C HIS A 50 -2.39 -1.84 -11.90
N LEU A 51 -2.58 -2.69 -10.88
CA LEU A 51 -3.51 -2.45 -9.79
C LEU A 51 -3.08 -1.22 -8.98
N LYS A 52 -4.06 -0.40 -8.58
CA LYS A 52 -3.80 0.86 -7.84
C LYS A 52 -4.01 0.71 -6.35
N SER A 53 -5.14 0.13 -5.95
CA SER A 53 -5.55 -0.02 -4.56
C SER A 53 -6.65 -1.07 -4.45
N VAL A 54 -6.96 -1.48 -3.22
CA VAL A 54 -8.23 -2.15 -2.93
C VAL A 54 -9.36 -1.19 -3.26
N ASN A 55 -10.38 -1.68 -3.97
CA ASN A 55 -11.56 -0.88 -4.32
C ASN A 55 -12.69 -1.09 -3.30
N HIS A 56 -13.04 -2.35 -3.05
CA HIS A 56 -14.05 -2.73 -2.08
C HIS A 56 -13.84 -4.17 -1.59
N ILE A 57 -14.49 -4.50 -0.48
CA ILE A 57 -14.70 -5.87 -0.01
C ILE A 57 -16.18 -6.24 -0.18
N SER A 58 -16.45 -7.53 -0.32
CA SER A 58 -17.80 -8.06 -0.46
C SER A 58 -18.10 -8.98 0.71
N LEU A 59 -19.21 -8.75 1.40
CA LEU A 59 -19.63 -9.50 2.57
C LEU A 59 -21.07 -9.98 2.40
N ILE A 60 -21.30 -11.26 2.66
CA ILE A 60 -22.63 -11.85 2.68
C ILE A 60 -23.14 -11.76 4.12
N CYS A 61 -24.33 -11.19 4.30
CA CYS A 61 -24.91 -10.94 5.62
C CYS A 61 -26.30 -11.58 5.76
N THR A 62 -26.67 -11.96 6.98
CA THR A 62 -28.02 -12.46 7.28
C THR A 62 -29.05 -11.33 7.37
N SER A 63 -28.62 -10.07 7.53
CA SER A 63 -29.51 -8.90 7.53
C SER A 63 -28.77 -7.64 7.09
N VAL A 64 -29.10 -7.11 5.91
CA VAL A 64 -28.52 -5.87 5.38
C VAL A 64 -28.71 -4.71 6.36
N GLU A 65 -29.87 -4.60 7.02
CA GLU A 65 -30.13 -3.55 8.00
C GLU A 65 -29.18 -3.62 9.20
N LYS A 66 -29.00 -4.80 9.80
CA LYS A 66 -28.08 -4.97 10.95
C LYS A 66 -26.64 -4.70 10.56
N SER A 67 -26.22 -5.17 9.38
CA SER A 67 -24.88 -4.92 8.87
C SER A 67 -24.66 -3.45 8.56
N ILE A 68 -25.62 -2.74 7.92
CA ILE A 68 -25.53 -1.28 7.76
C ILE A 68 -25.36 -0.60 9.11
N ASN A 69 -26.18 -0.96 10.10
CA ASN A 69 -26.12 -0.34 11.42
C ASN A 69 -24.73 -0.51 12.06
N PHE A 70 -24.17 -1.72 12.01
CA PHE A 70 -22.84 -2.00 12.52
C PHE A 70 -21.75 -1.23 11.76
N TYR A 71 -21.67 -1.40 10.43
CA TYR A 71 -20.61 -0.78 9.64
C TYR A 71 -20.69 0.76 9.67
N GLN A 72 -21.89 1.32 9.77
CA GLN A 72 -22.07 2.77 9.86
C GLN A 72 -21.76 3.31 11.26
N ASN A 73 -22.41 2.76 12.29
CA ASN A 73 -22.40 3.38 13.62
C ASN A 73 -21.23 2.91 14.51
N ILE A 74 -20.70 1.72 14.25
CA ILE A 74 -19.57 1.14 14.99
C ILE A 74 -18.27 1.39 14.24
N LEU A 75 -18.23 1.08 12.94
CA LEU A 75 -17.03 1.23 12.11
C LEU A 75 -16.97 2.53 11.31
N GLY A 76 -17.96 3.42 11.38
CA GLY A 76 -17.87 4.76 10.82
C GLY A 76 -17.96 4.87 9.29
N PHE A 77 -18.41 3.82 8.59
CA PHE A 77 -18.73 3.91 7.15
C PHE A 77 -20.00 4.73 6.92
N PHE A 78 -20.26 5.14 5.68
CA PHE A 78 -21.53 5.76 5.30
C PHE A 78 -22.16 5.09 4.07
N PRO A 79 -23.49 4.92 4.01
CA PRO A 79 -24.17 4.37 2.84
C PRO A 79 -23.99 5.26 1.61
N ILE A 80 -23.80 4.64 0.45
CA ILE A 80 -23.74 5.31 -0.85
C ILE A 80 -24.81 4.77 -1.80
N ARG A 81 -25.09 5.54 -2.85
CA ARG A 81 -26.10 5.17 -3.84
C ARG A 81 -25.73 3.87 -4.54
N ARG A 82 -26.65 2.90 -4.49
CA ARG A 82 -26.53 1.63 -5.21
C ARG A 82 -26.86 1.78 -6.71
N PRO A 83 -26.10 1.15 -7.62
CA PRO A 83 -26.50 1.03 -9.02
C PRO A 83 -27.85 0.32 -9.14
N ARG A 84 -28.79 0.89 -9.91
CA ARG A 84 -30.14 0.33 -10.06
C ARG A 84 -30.19 -1.02 -10.78
N SER A 85 -29.11 -1.41 -11.46
CA SER A 85 -29.01 -2.68 -12.19
C SER A 85 -28.74 -3.89 -11.30
N LEU A 86 -28.53 -3.69 -10.00
CA LEU A 86 -28.33 -4.79 -9.04
C LEU A 86 -29.69 -5.18 -8.46
N ASP A 87 -30.21 -6.34 -8.87
CA ASP A 87 -31.54 -6.84 -8.52
C ASP A 87 -31.49 -7.94 -7.45
N PHE A 88 -30.99 -7.56 -6.28
CA PHE A 88 -30.94 -8.40 -5.06
C PHE A 88 -31.01 -7.52 -3.83
N ASP A 89 -31.23 -8.05 -2.63
CA ASP A 89 -31.18 -7.24 -1.41
C ASP A 89 -29.72 -7.00 -1.00
N GLY A 90 -29.34 -5.73 -0.85
CA GLY A 90 -27.95 -5.38 -0.58
C GLY A 90 -27.73 -3.88 -0.43
N ALA A 91 -26.54 -3.52 0.03
CA ALA A 91 -26.14 -2.13 0.26
C ALA A 91 -24.69 -1.89 -0.12
N TRP A 92 -24.39 -0.62 -0.41
CA TRP A 92 -23.03 -0.14 -0.59
C TRP A 92 -22.73 0.88 0.49
N LEU A 93 -21.60 0.70 1.15
CA LEU A 93 -21.05 1.67 2.10
C LEU A 93 -19.65 2.07 1.66
N PHE A 94 -19.21 3.26 2.07
CA PHE A 94 -17.89 3.78 1.78
C PHE A 94 -17.27 4.43 3.02
N GLY A 95 -15.96 4.29 3.16
CA GLY A 95 -15.21 4.79 4.31
C GLY A 95 -13.73 4.47 4.16
N TYR A 96 -12.84 5.31 4.70
CA TYR A 96 -11.39 5.07 4.72
C TYR A 96 -10.76 4.79 3.34
N GLY A 97 -11.38 5.25 2.26
CA GLY A 97 -10.92 5.01 0.89
C GLY A 97 -11.31 3.65 0.28
N ILE A 98 -12.10 2.82 0.98
CA ILE A 98 -12.57 1.52 0.52
C ILE A 98 -14.11 1.43 0.54
N GLY A 99 -14.68 0.62 -0.34
CA GLY A 99 -16.09 0.25 -0.32
C GLY A 99 -16.38 -1.03 0.48
N ILE A 100 -17.57 -1.13 1.04
CA ILE A 100 -18.15 -2.40 1.52
C ILE A 100 -19.42 -2.68 0.72
N HIS A 101 -19.44 -3.81 0.03
CA HIS A 101 -20.60 -4.33 -0.68
C HIS A 101 -21.26 -5.41 0.19
N LEU A 102 -22.42 -5.08 0.76
CA LEU A 102 -23.23 -6.01 1.54
C LEU A 102 -24.23 -6.72 0.63
N LEU A 103 -24.24 -8.06 0.70
CA LEU A 103 -25.18 -8.91 -0.02
C LEU A 103 -26.00 -9.70 0.98
N GLN A 104 -27.33 -9.56 0.92
CA GLN A 104 -28.24 -10.38 1.71
C GLN A 104 -28.12 -11.84 1.25
N ALA A 105 -27.90 -12.77 2.20
CA ALA A 105 -27.98 -14.19 1.89
C ALA A 105 -29.41 -14.58 1.50
N GLU A 106 -29.55 -15.40 0.45
CA GLU A 106 -30.83 -16.02 0.06
C GLU A 106 -31.36 -16.96 1.15
N ASP A 107 -30.46 -17.74 1.75
CA ASP A 107 -30.74 -18.58 2.91
C ASP A 107 -29.78 -18.23 4.05
N PRO A 108 -30.27 -17.58 5.13
CA PRO A 108 -29.46 -17.19 6.28
C PRO A 108 -28.77 -18.37 7.00
N SER A 109 -29.25 -19.61 6.82
CA SER A 109 -28.64 -20.79 7.43
C SER A 109 -27.29 -21.15 6.81
N ASN A 110 -27.01 -20.64 5.60
CA ASN A 110 -25.74 -20.86 4.90
C ASN A 110 -24.60 -19.97 5.42
N ILE A 111 -24.88 -18.98 6.27
CA ILE A 111 -23.85 -18.15 6.89
C ILE A 111 -23.40 -18.82 8.21
N PRO A 112 -22.15 -19.29 8.30
CA PRO A 112 -21.65 -19.90 9.52
C PRO A 112 -21.58 -18.85 10.64
N ARG A 113 -22.35 -19.05 11.71
CA ARG A 113 -22.28 -18.20 12.90
C ARG A 113 -21.07 -18.60 13.73
N LYS A 114 -19.95 -17.90 13.54
CA LYS A 114 -18.77 -18.06 14.38
C LYS A 114 -19.04 -17.41 15.75
N LYS A 115 -18.90 -18.22 16.80
CA LYS A 115 -19.09 -17.75 18.18
C LYS A 115 -17.76 -17.39 18.85
N GLU A 116 -16.72 -18.16 18.56
CA GLU A 116 -15.40 -17.94 19.13
C GLU A 116 -14.62 -16.95 18.27
N ILE A 117 -14.02 -15.95 18.91
CA ILE A 117 -13.12 -15.00 18.25
C ILE A 117 -11.79 -15.71 18.02
N ASN A 118 -11.47 -15.98 16.76
CA ASN A 118 -10.21 -16.60 16.36
C ASN A 118 -9.33 -15.58 15.61
N PRO A 119 -8.24 -15.07 16.21
CA PRO A 119 -7.31 -14.16 15.55
C PRO A 119 -6.70 -14.67 14.24
N LYS A 120 -6.80 -15.97 13.94
CA LYS A 120 -6.28 -16.59 12.71
C LYS A 120 -7.29 -16.66 11.56
N ASP A 121 -8.53 -16.25 11.78
CA ASP A 121 -9.56 -16.26 10.75
C ASP A 121 -9.39 -15.11 9.74
N ASN A 122 -9.98 -15.26 8.55
CA ASN A 122 -10.04 -14.18 7.56
C ASN A 122 -10.70 -12.94 8.17
N HIS A 123 -10.05 -11.79 8.02
CA HIS A 123 -10.49 -10.51 8.59
C HIS A 123 -10.20 -9.34 7.66
N ILE A 124 -10.80 -8.20 7.97
CA ILE A 124 -10.34 -6.89 7.51
C ILE A 124 -9.71 -6.14 8.68
N SER A 125 -8.61 -5.45 8.40
CA SER A 125 -7.83 -4.75 9.41
C SER A 125 -7.94 -3.25 9.25
N PHE A 126 -8.10 -2.55 10.36
CA PHE A 126 -8.11 -1.09 10.43
C PHE A 126 -7.04 -0.57 11.38
N GLN A 127 -6.51 0.60 11.07
CA GLN A 127 -5.57 1.28 11.95
C GLN A 127 -6.30 2.29 12.84
N ALA A 128 -6.07 2.22 14.15
CA ALA A 128 -6.61 3.16 15.13
C ALA A 128 -5.79 3.16 16.43
N SER A 129 -6.11 4.09 17.34
CA SER A 129 -5.57 4.07 18.70
C SER A 129 -6.15 2.91 19.50
N MET A 130 -5.31 1.95 19.90
CA MET A 130 -5.75 0.73 20.63
C MET A 130 -6.58 1.06 21.87
N GLY A 131 -6.06 1.92 22.76
CA GLY A 131 -6.75 2.24 24.00
C GLY A 131 -8.08 2.99 23.79
N ALA A 132 -8.21 3.75 22.70
CA ALA A 132 -9.48 4.40 22.36
C ALA A 132 -10.52 3.40 21.85
N VAL A 133 -10.10 2.44 21.02
CA VAL A 133 -11.00 1.40 20.51
C VAL A 133 -11.39 0.42 21.60
N GLU A 134 -10.43 -0.06 22.40
CA GLU A 134 -10.69 -0.98 23.52
C GLU A 134 -11.74 -0.42 24.47
N LYS A 135 -11.57 0.85 24.90
CA LYS A 135 -12.55 1.55 25.73
C LYS A 135 -13.93 1.61 25.08
N LYS A 136 -14.01 1.85 23.77
CA LYS A 136 -15.28 1.92 23.04
C LYS A 136 -15.96 0.57 22.93
N LEU A 137 -15.20 -0.50 22.67
CA LEU A 137 -15.73 -1.87 22.63
C LEU A 137 -16.30 -2.26 24.00
N GLU A 138 -15.61 -1.92 25.09
CA GLU A 138 -16.11 -2.11 26.46
C GLU A 138 -17.39 -1.32 26.74
N GLU A 139 -17.44 -0.03 26.37
CA GLU A 139 -18.64 0.82 26.52
C GLU A 139 -19.85 0.29 25.75
N MET A 140 -19.62 -0.39 24.62
CA MET A 140 -20.66 -0.97 23.76
C MET A 140 -20.96 -2.44 24.08
N GLU A 141 -20.29 -3.01 25.09
CA GLU A 141 -20.39 -4.43 25.48
C GLU A 141 -20.12 -5.39 24.31
N ILE A 142 -19.17 -5.04 23.43
CA ILE A 142 -18.73 -5.89 22.32
C ILE A 142 -17.58 -6.77 22.80
N GLU A 143 -17.77 -8.08 22.72
CA GLU A 143 -16.71 -9.05 23.02
C GLU A 143 -15.52 -8.90 22.06
N TYR A 144 -14.30 -8.91 22.61
CA TYR A 144 -13.08 -8.81 21.84
C TYR A 144 -11.96 -9.68 22.43
N VAL A 145 -10.96 -10.02 21.61
CA VAL A 145 -9.71 -10.66 22.01
C VAL A 145 -8.55 -9.74 21.70
N ARG A 146 -7.62 -9.63 22.65
CA ARG A 146 -6.35 -8.92 22.47
C ARG A 146 -5.23 -9.91 22.14
N ALA A 147 -4.39 -9.55 21.20
CA ALA A 147 -3.12 -10.24 20.92
C ALA A 147 -1.99 -9.22 20.82
N THR A 148 -0.77 -9.67 21.11
CA THR A 148 0.45 -8.87 20.94
C THR A 148 1.48 -9.70 20.17
N VAL A 149 2.05 -9.09 19.14
CA VAL A 149 3.17 -9.65 18.37
C VAL A 149 4.41 -8.82 18.67
N GLU A 150 5.56 -9.47 18.83
CA GLU A 150 6.85 -8.81 19.03
C GLU A 150 7.82 -9.21 17.92
N GLU A 151 8.33 -8.23 17.19
CA GLU A 151 9.30 -8.41 16.11
C GLU A 151 10.41 -7.37 16.25
N GLY A 152 11.67 -7.79 16.36
CA GLY A 152 12.80 -6.87 16.50
C GLY A 152 12.73 -5.92 17.72
N GLY A 153 12.04 -6.33 18.79
CA GLY A 153 11.80 -5.49 19.98
C GLY A 153 10.67 -4.47 19.83
N ILE A 154 9.97 -4.46 18.69
CA ILE A 154 8.77 -3.65 18.45
C ILE A 154 7.55 -4.49 18.82
N LYS A 155 6.67 -3.94 19.66
CA LYS A 155 5.42 -4.59 20.07
C LYS A 155 4.24 -4.03 19.29
N VAL A 156 3.55 -4.89 18.57
CA VAL A 156 2.31 -4.61 17.86
C VAL A 156 1.16 -5.21 18.64
N ASP A 157 0.17 -4.38 18.96
CA ASP A 157 -1.05 -4.80 19.62
C ASP A 157 -2.16 -4.91 18.58
N GLN A 158 -2.99 -5.94 18.75
CA GLN A 158 -4.12 -6.25 17.90
C GLN A 158 -5.36 -6.45 18.77
N LEU A 159 -6.49 -5.92 18.31
CA LEU A 159 -7.81 -6.19 18.87
C LEU A 159 -8.67 -6.87 17.81
N PHE A 160 -9.35 -7.94 18.19
CA PHE A 160 -10.16 -8.76 17.31
C PHE A 160 -11.58 -8.86 17.84
N PHE A 161 -12.57 -8.62 16.98
CA PHE A 161 -14.00 -8.75 17.31
C PHE A 161 -14.81 -9.10 16.06
N HIS A 162 -16.07 -9.49 16.25
CA HIS A 162 -16.94 -9.86 15.15
C HIS A 162 -17.87 -8.73 14.70
N ASP A 163 -18.22 -8.75 13.41
CA ASP A 163 -19.43 -8.11 12.90
C ASP A 163 -20.70 -8.92 13.31
N PRO A 164 -21.91 -8.47 12.95
CA PRO A 164 -23.16 -9.16 13.32
C PRO A 164 -23.30 -10.60 12.80
N ASP A 165 -22.54 -10.97 11.77
CA ASP A 165 -22.58 -12.27 11.10
C ASP A 165 -21.35 -13.14 11.42
N GLY A 166 -20.43 -12.67 12.27
CA GLY A 166 -19.23 -13.40 12.68
C GLY A 166 -18.01 -13.21 11.77
N PHE A 167 -18.03 -12.22 10.88
CA PHE A 167 -16.84 -11.81 10.13
C PHE A 167 -15.88 -11.07 11.07
N MET A 168 -14.59 -11.40 10.99
CA MET A 168 -13.59 -10.87 11.89
C MET A 168 -13.14 -9.46 11.47
N ILE A 169 -13.13 -8.55 12.44
CA ILE A 169 -12.56 -7.22 12.35
C ILE A 169 -11.31 -7.19 13.22
N GLU A 170 -10.21 -6.75 12.62
CA GLU A 170 -8.95 -6.49 13.33
C GLU A 170 -8.73 -4.98 13.44
N ILE A 171 -8.25 -4.54 14.60
CA ILE A 171 -7.60 -3.25 14.75
C ILE A 171 -6.13 -3.52 15.03
N CYS A 172 -5.24 -2.98 14.20
CA CYS A 172 -3.80 -3.15 14.36
C CYS A 172 -3.07 -1.81 14.32
N ASN A 173 -2.07 -1.63 15.19
CA ASN A 173 -1.07 -0.56 15.08
C ASN A 173 0.16 -1.01 14.27
N CYS A 174 -0.08 -1.81 13.22
CA CYS A 174 0.95 -2.48 12.41
C CYS A 174 1.86 -1.50 11.65
N ASP A 175 1.50 -0.22 11.54
CA ASP A 175 2.27 0.82 10.85
C ASP A 175 3.63 1.10 11.50
N ILE A 176 3.83 0.68 12.76
CA ILE A 176 5.11 0.78 13.46
C ILE A 176 6.13 -0.27 12.99
N LEU A 177 5.69 -1.34 12.31
CA LEU A 177 6.60 -2.35 11.78
C LEU A 177 7.18 -1.91 10.44
N PRO A 178 8.49 -2.10 10.22
CA PRO A 178 9.08 -1.85 8.92
C PRO A 178 8.54 -2.87 7.90
N VAL A 179 8.02 -2.38 6.77
CA VAL A 179 7.68 -3.23 5.63
C VAL A 179 8.98 -3.61 4.92
N ILE A 180 9.43 -4.85 5.14
CA ILE A 180 10.62 -5.41 4.50
C ILE A 180 10.15 -6.44 3.46
N PRO A 181 10.22 -6.13 2.15
CA PRO A 181 9.93 -7.11 1.11
C PRO A 181 10.89 -8.30 1.25
N LEU A 182 10.34 -9.52 1.20
CA LEU A 182 11.18 -10.70 1.08
C LEU A 182 11.92 -10.61 -0.26
N ALA A 183 13.25 -10.73 -0.22
CA ALA A 183 14.02 -10.86 -1.45
C ALA A 183 13.48 -12.08 -2.20
N SER A 184 13.15 -11.92 -3.49
CA SER A 184 12.93 -13.11 -4.31
C SER A 184 14.26 -13.87 -4.34
N ASP A 185 14.20 -15.19 -4.24
CA ASP A 185 15.37 -16.07 -4.43
C ASP A 185 15.82 -16.07 -5.91
N MET A 186 16.00 -14.90 -6.49
CA MET A 186 16.62 -14.67 -7.79
C MET A 186 18.06 -14.24 -7.53
N VAL A 187 18.89 -15.26 -7.33
CA VAL A 187 20.33 -15.34 -7.64
C VAL A 187 21.21 -14.20 -7.12
N THR A 188 22.04 -14.58 -6.15
CA THR A 188 23.31 -13.95 -5.77
C THR A 188 23.97 -13.09 -6.85
N SER A 189 24.15 -11.80 -6.57
CA SER A 189 25.41 -11.13 -6.88
C SER A 189 25.66 -10.00 -5.89
N CYS A 190 26.82 -10.10 -5.22
CA CYS A 190 27.29 -9.18 -4.20
C CYS A 190 27.24 -7.71 -4.65
N SER A 191 26.58 -6.85 -3.86
CA SER A 191 27.29 -5.86 -3.03
C SER A 191 26.28 -5.01 -2.24
N ARG A 192 26.49 -4.96 -0.93
CA ARG A 192 25.79 -4.10 0.03
C ARG A 192 25.67 -2.67 -0.50
N MET A 193 24.46 -2.09 -0.55
CA MET A 193 24.30 -0.64 -0.35
C MET A 193 22.99 -0.26 0.34
N ASN A 194 23.10 0.85 1.07
CA ASN A 194 22.24 1.40 2.11
C ASN A 194 20.77 1.65 1.72
N LEU A 195 19.86 1.22 2.59
CA LEU A 195 18.39 1.38 2.51
C LEU A 195 17.90 2.77 2.96
N GLN A 196 18.72 3.82 2.92
CA GLN A 196 18.37 5.14 3.48
C GLN A 196 17.81 6.16 2.47
N MET A 197 17.69 5.83 1.17
CA MET A 197 17.26 6.81 0.15
C MET A 197 15.78 6.72 -0.29
N LEU A 198 15.01 5.73 0.16
CA LEU A 198 13.62 5.57 -0.27
C LEU A 198 12.62 6.43 0.51
N GLN A 199 12.99 6.99 1.67
CA GLN A 199 12.06 7.74 2.51
C GLN A 199 11.92 9.24 2.11
N GLN A 200 12.81 9.78 1.26
CA GLN A 200 12.79 11.22 0.93
C GLN A 200 11.99 11.61 -0.33
N ARG A 201 11.49 10.66 -1.13
CA ARG A 201 10.77 11.01 -2.38
C ARG A 201 9.25 11.14 -2.23
N GLN A 202 8.64 10.68 -1.15
CA GLN A 202 7.18 10.76 -0.97
C GLN A 202 6.68 12.14 -0.50
N ILE A 203 7.56 13.05 -0.04
CA ILE A 203 7.12 14.38 0.44
C ILE A 203 6.98 15.41 -0.70
N HIS A 204 7.53 15.18 -1.90
CA HIS A 204 7.58 16.19 -2.97
C HIS A 204 6.49 16.08 -4.05
N GLN A 205 5.55 15.14 -3.96
CA GLN A 205 4.45 15.01 -4.93
C GLN A 205 3.09 15.53 -4.47
N ILE A 206 2.97 16.02 -3.23
CA ILE A 206 1.69 16.56 -2.71
C ILE A 206 1.46 18.04 -3.09
N VAL A 207 2.44 18.76 -3.65
CA VAL A 207 2.36 20.23 -3.85
C VAL A 207 2.07 20.68 -5.30
N LYS A 208 1.77 19.78 -6.25
CA LYS A 208 1.58 20.16 -7.68
C LYS A 208 0.21 19.90 -8.30
N GLN A 209 -0.82 19.51 -7.55
CA GLN A 209 -2.16 19.31 -8.12
C GLN A 209 -3.18 20.45 -7.88
N ASP A 210 -2.81 21.51 -7.16
CA ASP A 210 -3.64 22.72 -7.05
C ASP A 210 -3.17 23.78 -8.05
N SER A 211 -3.57 23.67 -9.32
CA SER A 211 -3.68 24.82 -10.24
C SER A 211 -4.15 24.45 -11.65
N THR A 212 -5.39 23.97 -11.80
CA THR A 212 -6.14 24.17 -13.07
C THR A 212 -7.64 23.93 -12.86
N PHE A 213 -8.41 25.02 -12.66
CA PHE A 213 -9.87 25.04 -12.84
C PHE A 213 -10.21 25.74 -14.15
N PRO A 214 -11.10 25.19 -15.01
CA PRO A 214 -11.84 25.97 -15.97
C PRO A 214 -13.24 26.31 -15.43
N SER A 215 -13.55 27.60 -15.50
CA SER A 215 -14.87 28.20 -15.30
C SER A 215 -15.92 27.62 -16.25
N GLY A 216 -17.09 27.26 -15.73
CA GLY A 216 -18.22 26.79 -16.53
C GLY A 216 -19.53 26.77 -15.73
N HIS A 217 -20.31 27.84 -15.85
CA HIS A 217 -21.67 27.97 -15.33
C HIS A 217 -22.60 26.88 -15.89
N THR A 218 -23.27 26.10 -15.05
CA THR A 218 -24.56 25.47 -15.41
C THR A 218 -25.53 25.43 -14.22
N LYS A 219 -26.78 25.80 -14.50
CA LYS A 219 -27.93 26.02 -13.61
C LYS A 219 -28.27 24.85 -12.68
N ILE A 220 -28.65 25.25 -11.46
CA ILE A 220 -29.35 24.46 -10.46
C ILE A 220 -30.79 24.20 -10.95
N GLN A 221 -31.24 22.95 -10.93
CA GLN A 221 -32.65 22.60 -10.88
C GLN A 221 -32.87 21.54 -9.81
N ASN A 222 -33.47 21.99 -8.70
CA ASN A 222 -34.08 21.15 -7.68
C ASN A 222 -35.33 20.50 -8.28
N THR A 223 -35.51 19.19 -8.13
CA THR A 223 -36.86 18.60 -8.13
C THR A 223 -36.88 17.41 -7.18
N ILE A 224 -37.68 17.60 -6.13
CA ILE A 224 -38.18 16.62 -5.18
C ILE A 224 -39.29 15.84 -5.88
N VAL A 225 -39.18 14.51 -5.95
CA VAL A 225 -40.27 13.52 -5.75
C VAL A 225 -39.64 12.22 -5.29
#